data_AF-S5ALT3-F1
#
_entry.id   AF-S5ALT3-F1
#
_cell.length_a   1.000
_cell.length_b   1.000
_cell.length_c   1.000
_cell.angle_alpha   90.00
_cell.angle_beta   90.00
_cell.angle_gamma   90.00
#
_symmetry.space_group_name_H-M   'P 1'
#
loop_
_entity.id
_entity.type
_entity.pdbx_description
1 polymer ?
#
loop_
_entity_poly.entity_id
_entity_poly.type
_entity_poly.pdbx_seq_one_letter_code
_entity_poly.pdbx_strand_id
1 'polypeptide(L)'
;MGVSIGDEVIFKREVINEHFLVEFGTSGAFLSYKVVEVEDNAITLQPEFGYPIKVPINDVEHRPTDFDPDKLVAELADRIHEFEHRIS
;
A
#
# COMPACT_ATOMS: atom_id res chain seq x y z
N MET A 1 1.93 -0.05 20.45
CA MET A 1 0.78 -0.87 20.00
C MET A 1 1.07 -1.23 18.56
N GLY A 2 1.23 -2.52 18.27
CA GLY A 2 1.64 -3.01 16.95
C GLY A 2 0.45 -3.40 16.07
N VAL A 3 0.73 -3.67 14.80
CA VAL A 3 -0.23 -4.19 13.81
C VAL A 3 -0.62 -5.63 14.17
N SER A 4 -1.89 -5.98 13.99
CA SER A 4 -2.47 -7.29 14.28
C SER A 4 -3.19 -7.89 13.08
N ILE A 5 -3.40 -9.21 13.08
CA ILE A 5 -4.21 -9.90 12.06
C ILE A 5 -5.63 -9.32 12.06
N GLY A 6 -6.10 -8.95 10.87
CA GLY A 6 -7.40 -8.32 10.65
C GLY A 6 -7.36 -6.79 10.59
N ASP A 7 -6.24 -6.16 10.94
CA ASP A 7 -6.09 -4.70 10.80
C ASP A 7 -6.04 -4.29 9.33
N GLU A 8 -6.62 -3.12 9.04
CA GLU A 8 -6.44 -2.41 7.78
C GLU A 8 -5.24 -1.48 7.90
N VAL A 9 -4.27 -1.65 7.00
CA VAL A 9 -3.02 -0.91 6.99
C VAL A 9 -2.73 -0.30 5.63
N ILE A 10 -1.88 0.70 5.61
CA ILE A 10 -1.33 1.33 4.41
C ILE A 10 0.20 1.32 4.51
N PHE A 11 0.89 1.44 3.37
CA PHE A 11 2.33 1.71 3.40
C PHE A 11 2.60 3.09 3.98
N LYS A 12 3.62 3.18 4.83
CA LYS A 12 4.08 4.47 5.32
C LYS A 12 4.65 5.27 4.18
N ARG A 13 4.31 6.57 4.15
CA ARG A 13 4.77 7.49 3.09
C ARG A 13 6.30 7.57 2.96
N GLU A 14 7.03 7.37 4.05
CA GLU A 14 8.50 7.40 4.05
C GLU A 14 9.16 6.23 3.32
N VAL A 15 8.43 5.13 3.12
CA VAL A 15 8.92 3.91 2.45
C VAL A 15 8.63 3.97 0.94
N ILE A 16 7.62 4.74 0.54
CA ILE A 16 7.23 4.91 -0.87
C ILE A 16 8.30 5.73 -1.60
N ASN A 17 9.13 5.03 -2.37
CA ASN A 17 10.15 5.59 -3.25
C ASN A 17 10.02 5.05 -4.68
N GLU A 18 10.88 5.47 -5.60
CA GLU A 18 10.81 5.06 -7.01
C GLU A 18 10.86 3.54 -7.20
N HIS A 19 11.73 2.83 -6.46
CA HIS A 19 11.80 1.36 -6.53
C HIS A 19 10.48 0.74 -6.08
N PHE A 20 9.92 1.25 -4.98
CA PHE A 20 8.65 0.79 -4.44
C PHE A 20 7.51 0.97 -5.45
N LEU A 21 7.46 2.11 -6.13
CA LEU A 21 6.46 2.40 -7.15
C LEU A 21 6.60 1.49 -8.39
N VAL A 22 7.83 1.09 -8.74
CA VAL A 22 8.06 0.12 -9.82
C VAL A 22 7.60 -1.28 -9.40
N GLU A 23 7.85 -1.70 -8.16
CA GLU A 23 7.52 -3.03 -7.67
C GLU A 23 6.01 -3.22 -7.44
N PHE A 24 5.37 -2.26 -6.79
CA PHE A 24 3.96 -2.37 -6.37
C PHE A 24 3.00 -1.60 -7.29
N GLY A 25 3.53 -0.85 -8.25
CA GLY A 25 2.75 0.10 -9.02
C GLY A 25 2.33 1.31 -8.19
N THR A 26 2.11 2.43 -8.87
CA THR A 26 1.58 3.66 -8.28
C THR A 26 0.21 3.46 -7.66
N SER A 27 -0.64 2.57 -8.18
CA SER A 27 -1.91 2.26 -7.54
C SER A 27 -1.72 1.47 -6.24
N GLY A 28 -0.88 0.43 -6.25
CA GLY A 28 -0.66 -0.44 -5.09
C GLY A 28 -0.05 0.29 -3.90
N ALA A 29 0.89 1.21 -4.13
CA ALA A 29 1.53 1.96 -3.05
C ALA A 29 0.57 2.80 -2.18
N PHE A 30 -0.65 3.07 -2.65
CA PHE A 30 -1.65 3.88 -1.94
C PHE A 30 -2.94 3.12 -1.60
N LEU A 31 -2.96 1.79 -1.78
CA LEU A 31 -4.10 0.97 -1.36
C LEU A 31 -4.11 0.70 0.14
N SER A 32 -5.30 0.37 0.64
CA SER A 32 -5.46 -0.30 1.92
C SER A 32 -5.27 -1.80 1.77
N TYR A 33 -4.65 -2.41 2.77
CA TYR A 33 -4.39 -3.83 2.82
C TYR A 33 -4.88 -4.41 4.13
N LYS A 34 -5.42 -5.62 4.08
CA LYS A 34 -5.77 -6.37 5.28
C LYS A 34 -4.59 -7.24 5.71
N VAL A 35 -4.22 -7.16 6.99
CA VAL A 35 -3.19 -8.04 7.55
C VAL A 35 -3.78 -9.43 7.74
N VAL A 36 -3.20 -10.44 7.09
CA VAL A 36 -3.67 -11.84 7.17
C VAL A 36 -2.71 -12.74 7.94
N GLU A 37 -1.44 -12.33 8.08
CA GLU A 37 -0.42 -13.06 8.82
C GLU A 37 0.58 -12.08 9.45
N VAL A 38 1.07 -12.42 10.65
CA VAL A 38 2.11 -11.65 11.36
C VAL A 38 3.18 -12.63 11.83
N GLU A 39 4.42 -12.34 11.45
CA GLU A 39 5.64 -13.00 11.90
C GLU A 39 6.55 -11.97 12.59
N ASP A 40 7.59 -12.42 13.29
CA ASP A 40 8.42 -11.57 14.18
C ASP A 40 8.84 -10.21 13.61
N ASN A 41 9.10 -10.10 12.30
CA ASN A 41 9.48 -8.84 11.63
C ASN A 41 8.74 -8.56 10.30
N ALA A 42 7.79 -9.41 9.92
CA ALA A 42 7.14 -9.34 8.63
C ALA A 42 5.64 -9.57 8.78
N ILE A 43 4.88 -9.00 7.85
CA ILE A 43 3.44 -9.19 7.76
C ILE A 43 3.07 -9.58 6.34
N THR A 44 2.06 -10.43 6.22
CA THR A 44 1.43 -10.73 4.94
C THR A 44 0.19 -9.86 4.80
N LEU A 45 0.16 -9.09 3.73
CA LEU A 45 -0.89 -8.15 3.36
C LEU A 45 -1.72 -8.74 2.22
N GLN A 46 -3.05 -8.75 2.37
CA GLN A 46 -3.98 -9.13 1.31
C GLN A 46 -4.60 -7.85 0.72
N PRO A 47 -4.34 -7.53 -0.55
CA PRO A 47 -5.10 -6.49 -1.27
C PRO A 47 -6.52 -6.96 -1.57
N GLU A 48 -7.42 -6.02 -1.87
CA GLU A 48 -8.78 -6.32 -2.33
C GLU A 48 -8.77 -7.12 -3.64
N PHE A 49 -7.82 -6.82 -4.53
CA PHE A 49 -7.60 -7.52 -5.79
C PHE A 49 -6.13 -7.91 -5.91
N GLY A 50 -5.85 -9.18 -6.23
CA GLY A 50 -4.51 -9.69 -6.46
C GLY A 50 -4.04 -10.71 -5.42
N TYR A 51 -2.72 -10.92 -5.40
CA TYR A 51 -2.08 -11.90 -4.54
C TYR A 51 -1.59 -11.27 -3.22
N PRO A 52 -1.55 -12.03 -2.12
CA PRO A 52 -0.94 -11.55 -0.89
C PRO A 52 0.53 -11.19 -1.10
N ILE A 53 0.98 -10.13 -0.42
CA ILE A 53 2.37 -9.65 -0.45
C ILE A 53 2.95 -9.68 0.96
N LYS A 54 4.23 -10.03 1.08
CA LYS A 54 4.93 -10.07 2.37
C LYS A 54 5.88 -8.90 2.47
N VAL A 55 5.74 -8.11 3.52
CA VAL A 55 6.51 -6.86 3.71
C VAL A 55 6.99 -6.75 5.17
N PRO A 56 8.05 -5.96 5.43
CA PRO A 56 8.46 -5.65 6.80
C PRO A 56 7.32 -4.99 7.58
N ILE A 57 7.11 -5.39 8.84
CA ILE A 57 6.06 -4.81 9.69
C ILE A 57 6.24 -3.31 9.93
N ASN A 58 7.49 -2.84 9.85
CA ASN A 58 7.84 -1.43 10.03
C ASN A 58 7.50 -0.56 8.83
N ASP A 59 7.17 -1.16 7.68
CA ASP A 59 6.90 -0.44 6.44
C ASP A 59 5.43 0.00 6.32
N VAL A 60 4.60 -0.43 7.27
CA VAL A 60 3.17 -0.13 7.28
C VAL A 60 2.75 0.64 8.53
N GLU A 61 1.61 1.30 8.42
CA GLU A 61 0.92 1.93 9.54
C GLU A 61 -0.59 1.65 9.45
N HIS A 62 -1.26 1.73 10.60
CA HIS A 62 -2.72 1.62 10.65
C HIS A 62 -3.35 2.64 9.73
N ARG A 63 -4.33 2.19 8.95
CA ARG A 63 -5.09 3.09 8.09
C ARG A 63 -5.79 4.17 8.93
N PRO A 64 -5.59 5.46 8.63
CA PRO A 64 -6.30 6.54 9.30
C PRO A 64 -7.82 6.39 9.17
N THR A 65 -8.59 6.79 10.17
CA THR A 65 -10.06 6.68 10.15
C THR A 65 -10.74 7.55 9.08
N ASP A 66 -10.05 8.59 8.62
CA ASP A 66 -10.45 9.51 7.55
C ASP A 66 -9.86 9.13 6.18
N PHE A 67 -9.19 7.99 6.09
CA PHE A 67 -8.59 7.51 4.84
C PHE A 67 -9.68 6.99 3.90
N ASP A 68 -9.83 7.64 2.75
CA ASP A 68 -10.70 7.23 1.66
C ASP A 68 -9.84 6.67 0.51
N PRO A 69 -9.72 5.34 0.39
CA PRO A 69 -8.92 4.71 -0.66
C PRO A 69 -9.47 5.02 -2.05
N ASP A 70 -10.78 5.09 -2.22
CA ASP A 70 -11.42 5.31 -3.53
C ASP A 70 -11.10 6.72 -4.04
N LYS A 71 -11.13 7.72 -3.15
CA LYS A 71 -10.77 9.09 -3.47
C LYS A 71 -9.28 9.22 -3.83
N LEU A 72 -8.40 8.55 -3.08
CA LEU A 72 -6.96 8.56 -3.33
C LEU A 72 -6.60 7.88 -4.65
N VAL A 73 -7.20 6.72 -4.94
CA VAL A 73 -7.00 6.01 -6.21
C VAL A 73 -7.50 6.87 -7.37
N ALA A 74 -8.63 7.56 -7.25
CA ALA A 74 -9.11 8.47 -8.29
C ALA A 74 -8.15 9.65 -8.54
N GLU A 75 -7.69 10.32 -7.48
CA GLU A 75 -6.71 11.42 -7.58
C GLU A 75 -5.35 10.94 -8.14
N LEU A 76 -4.96 9.70 -7.84
CA LEU A 76 -3.73 9.11 -8.36
C LEU A 76 -3.89 8.61 -9.78
N ALA A 77 -5.02 8.04 -10.18
CA ALA A 77 -5.25 7.55 -11.54
C ALA A 77 -5.04 8.66 -12.57
N ASP A 78 -5.54 9.87 -12.30
CA ASP A 78 -5.30 11.06 -13.13
C ASP A 78 -3.80 11.41 -13.23
N ARG A 79 -3.04 11.24 -12.15
CA ARG A 79 -1.59 11.50 -12.11
C ARG A 79 -0.74 10.37 -12.70
N ILE A 80 -1.19 9.11 -12.60
CA ILE A 80 -0.55 7.94 -13.19
C ILE A 80 -0.54 8.07 -14.71
N HIS A 81 -1.64 8.57 -15.28
CA HIS A 81 -1.72 8.87 -16.71
C HIS A 81 -0.64 9.86 -17.17
N GLU A 82 -0.32 10.87 -16.34
CA GLU A 82 0.77 11.82 -16.61
C GLU A 82 2.16 11.20 -16.43
N PHE A 83 2.33 10.26 -15.50
CA PHE A 83 3.60 9.56 -15.27
C PHE A 83 3.93 8.55 -16.38
N GLU A 84 2.96 7.74 -16.83
CA GLU A 84 3.14 6.78 -17.92
C GLU A 84 3.51 7.48 -19.24
N HIS A 85 2.94 8.65 -19.50
CA HIS A 85 3.24 9.45 -20.69
C HIS A 85 4.66 10.04 -20.73
N ARG A 86 5.36 10.13 -19.58
CA ARG A 86 6.75 10.61 -19.53
C ARG A 86 7.79 9.51 -19.76
N ILE A 87 7.38 8.25 -19.79
CA ILE A 87 8.26 7.08 -19.95
C ILE A 87 8.13 6.46 -21.36
N SER A 88 7.16 6.90 -22.18
CA SER A 88 7.09 6.64 -23.64
C SER A 88 7.81 7.70 -24.46
#